data_AF-A0A3D4WP02-F1
#
_entry.id   AF-A0A3D4WP02-F1
#
_cell.length_a   1.000
_cell.length_b   1.000
_cell.length_c   1.000
_cell.angle_alpha   90.00
_cell.angle_beta   90.00
_cell.angle_gamma   90.00
#
_symmetry.space_group_name_H-M   'P 1'
#
loop_
_entity.id
_entity.type
_entity.pdbx_description
1 polymer ?
#
loop_
_entity_poly.entity_id
_entity_poly.type
_entity_poly.pdbx_seq_one_letter_code
_entity_poly.pdbx_strand_id
1 'polypeptide(L)'
;MTKTRQTLGQWGEEIAAKYLVAQGMVILDRNWRTSAGEIDIIARDVNAVIFCEQKLQDLRQVHPPARGPTVPQGRQPFSRV
;
A
#
# COMPACT_ATOMS: atom_id res chain seq x y z
N MET A 1 13.94 -11.67 -11.56
CA MET A 1 12.94 -11.18 -10.59
C MET A 1 12.11 -12.36 -10.11
N THR A 2 11.98 -12.56 -8.80
CA THR A 2 11.42 -13.78 -8.20
C THR A 2 9.89 -13.73 -8.18
N LYS A 3 9.22 -14.66 -8.88
CA LYS A 3 7.74 -14.77 -9.00
C LYS A 3 6.99 -14.57 -7.67
N THR A 4 7.55 -15.06 -6.55
CA THR A 4 6.97 -14.98 -5.20
C THR A 4 6.72 -13.55 -4.73
N ARG A 5 7.56 -12.59 -5.14
CA ARG A 5 7.43 -11.18 -4.71
C ARG A 5 6.31 -10.48 -5.46
N GLN A 6 6.05 -10.88 -6.71
CA GLN A 6 4.95 -10.36 -7.52
C GLN A 6 3.59 -10.85 -7.00
N THR A 7 3.49 -12.15 -6.66
CA THR A 7 2.25 -12.70 -6.08
C THR A 7 1.92 -12.10 -4.72
N LEU A 8 2.94 -11.82 -3.89
CA LEU A 8 2.76 -11.16 -2.60
C LEU A 8 2.28 -9.71 -2.78
N GLY A 9 2.85 -8.98 -3.74
CA GLY A 9 2.41 -7.61 -4.07
C GLY A 9 0.96 -7.55 -4.51
N GLN A 10 0.55 -8.41 -5.46
CA GLN A 10 -0.84 -8.49 -5.94
C GLN A 10 -1.83 -8.81 -4.83
N TRP A 11 -1.45 -9.72 -3.92
CA TRP A 11 -2.30 -10.07 -2.79
C TRP A 11 -2.47 -8.91 -1.80
N GLY A 12 -1.40 -8.15 -1.52
CA GLY A 12 -1.47 -6.94 -0.71
C GLY A 12 -2.35 -5.85 -1.33
N GLU A 13 -2.18 -5.62 -2.63
CA GLU A 13 -3.01 -4.68 -3.41
C GLU A 13 -4.50 -5.05 -3.34
N GLU A 14 -4.84 -6.33 -3.45
CA GLU A 14 -6.23 -6.77 -3.39
C GLU A 14 -6.85 -6.62 -2.00
N ILE A 15 -6.10 -6.90 -0.92
CA ILE A 15 -6.55 -6.64 0.45
C ILE A 15 -6.82 -5.14 0.66
N ALA A 16 -5.92 -4.30 0.16
CA ALA A 16 -6.05 -2.86 0.26
C ALA A 16 -7.29 -2.35 -0.49
N ALA A 17 -7.49 -2.80 -1.73
CA ALA A 17 -8.68 -2.44 -2.51
C ALA A 17 -9.98 -2.83 -1.78
N LYS A 18 -10.04 -4.06 -1.24
CA LYS A 18 -11.19 -4.54 -0.47
C LYS A 18 -11.44 -3.70 0.78
N TYR A 19 -10.38 -3.37 1.51
CA TYR A 19 -10.47 -2.50 2.67
C TYR A 19 -11.03 -1.12 2.31
N LEU A 20 -10.51 -0.50 1.24
CA LEU A 20 -10.94 0.84 0.82
C LEU A 20 -12.42 0.85 0.40
N VAL A 21 -12.85 -0.16 -0.37
CA VAL A 21 -14.25 -0.33 -0.74
C VAL A 21 -15.14 -0.55 0.49
N ALA A 22 -14.70 -1.36 1.46
CA ALA A 22 -15.43 -1.58 2.71
C ALA A 22 -15.55 -0.31 3.57
N GLN A 23 -14.65 0.66 3.40
CA GLN A 23 -14.76 1.99 4.02
C GLN A 23 -15.65 2.96 3.21
N GLY A 24 -16.31 2.50 2.15
CA GLY A 24 -17.20 3.32 1.32
C GLY A 24 -16.50 4.13 0.23
N MET A 25 -15.21 3.87 -0.03
CA MET A 25 -14.47 4.56 -1.08
C MET A 25 -14.67 3.91 -2.43
N VAL A 26 -14.55 4.72 -3.48
CA VAL A 26 -14.57 4.26 -4.88
C VAL A 26 -13.14 4.12 -5.38
N ILE A 27 -12.77 2.94 -5.86
CA ILE A 27 -11.48 2.75 -6.53
C ILE A 27 -11.55 3.42 -7.91
N LEU A 28 -10.63 4.34 -8.17
CA LEU A 28 -10.52 5.06 -9.44
C LEU A 28 -9.56 4.36 -10.40
N ASP A 29 -8.40 3.91 -9.90
CA ASP A 29 -7.42 3.18 -10.69
C ASP A 29 -6.52 2.30 -9.81
N ARG A 30 -5.85 1.32 -10.43
CA ARG A 30 -4.93 0.38 -9.78
C ARG A 30 -3.69 0.18 -10.65
N ASN A 31 -2.52 0.02 -10.01
CA ASN A 31 -1.22 -0.13 -10.66
C ASN A 31 -1.00 0.97 -11.71
N TRP A 32 -1.28 2.22 -11.32
CA TRP A 32 -1.15 3.40 -12.16
C TRP A 32 0.32 3.73 -12.35
N ARG A 33 0.73 3.98 -13.59
CA ARG A 33 2.13 4.20 -13.96
C ARG A 33 2.25 5.41 -14.87
N THR A 34 3.23 6.26 -14.58
CA THR A 34 3.62 7.37 -15.43
C THR A 34 5.13 7.47 -15.53
N SER A 35 5.63 8.36 -16.39
CA SER A 35 7.06 8.68 -16.44
C SER A 35 7.60 9.28 -15.14
N ALA A 36 6.73 9.80 -14.26
CA ALA A 36 7.11 10.42 -12.98
C ALA A 36 7.10 9.44 -11.80
N GLY A 37 6.47 8.27 -11.94
CA GLY A 37 6.38 7.29 -10.85
C GLY A 37 5.24 6.29 -11.02
N GLU A 38 5.05 5.49 -9.98
CA GLU A 38 4.01 4.46 -9.89
C GLU A 38 3.18 4.62 -8.61
N ILE A 39 1.90 4.26 -8.69
CA ILE A 39 0.96 4.25 -7.56
C ILE A 39 0.18 2.94 -7.59
N ASP A 40 0.15 2.23 -6.47
CA ASP A 40 -0.52 0.93 -6.42
C ASP A 40 -2.05 1.07 -6.50
N ILE A 41 -2.66 1.99 -5.75
CA ILE A 41 -4.12 2.21 -5.77
C ILE A 41 -4.45 3.70 -5.64
N ILE A 42 -5.38 4.16 -6.49
CA ILE A 42 -6.01 5.48 -6.39
C ILE A 42 -7.47 5.25 -6.00
N ALA A 43 -7.89 5.82 -4.88
CA ALA A 43 -9.27 5.75 -4.40
C ALA A 43 -9.82 7.13 -4.08
N ARG A 44 -11.15 7.26 -4.10
CA ARG A 44 -11.86 8.50 -3.82
C ARG A 44 -12.89 8.29 -2.73
N ASP A 45 -12.83 9.17 -1.74
CA ASP A 45 -13.91 9.47 -0.82
C ASP A 45 -14.63 10.74 -1.28
N VAL A 46 -15.80 11.05 -0.72
CA VAL A 46 -16.61 12.23 -1.08
C VAL A 46 -15.78 13.52 -1.06
N ASN A 47 -14.84 13.63 -0.13
CA ASN A 47 -14.07 14.84 0.13
C ASN A 47 -12.57 14.74 -0.17
N ALA A 48 -12.06 13.59 -0.62
CA ALA A 48 -10.62 13.39 -0.77
C ALA A 48 -10.25 12.33 -1.82
N VAL A 49 -9.05 12.46 -2.38
CA VAL A 49 -8.39 11.41 -3.17
C VAL A 49 -7.27 10.81 -2.33
N ILE A 50 -7.24 9.48 -2.25
CA ILE A 50 -6.29 8.72 -1.42
C ILE A 50 -5.39 7.91 -2.34
N PHE A 51 -4.09 8.05 -2.13
CA PHE A 51 -3.04 7.26 -2.77
C PHE A 51 -2.51 6.24 -1.75
N CYS A 52 -2.55 4.95 -2.10
CA CYS A 52 -2.00 3.90 -1.25
C CYS A 52 -0.75 3.29 -1.89
N GLU A 53 0.38 3.39 -1.20
CA GLU A 53 1.55 2.54 -1.46
C GLU A 53 1.49 1.32 -0.53
N GLN A 54 1.43 0.13 -1.10
CA GLN A 54 1.34 -1.13 -0.36
C GLN A 54 2.74 -1.66 -0.07
N LYS A 55 3.09 -1.78 1.21
CA LYS A 55 4.30 -2.51 1.63
C LYS A 55 3.92 -3.79 2.37
N LEU A 56 3.68 -4.84 1.60
CA LEU A 56 3.51 -6.18 2.14
C LEU A 56 4.85 -6.92 2.16
N GLN A 57 5.27 -7.37 3.34
CA GLN A 57 6.60 -7.93 3.57
C GLN A 57 6.50 -9.32 4.23
N ASP A 58 7.19 -10.31 3.68
CA ASP A 58 7.31 -11.64 4.31
C ASP A 58 8.15 -11.52 5.59
N LEU A 59 7.51 -11.75 6.74
CA LEU A 59 8.13 -11.66 8.05
C LEU A 59 9.30 -12.64 8.24
N ARG A 60 9.34 -13.74 7.49
CA ARG A 60 10.44 -14.72 7.52
C ARG A 60 11.71 -14.19 6.84
N GLN A 61 11.57 -13.13 6.02
CA GLN A 61 12.68 -12.48 5.31
C GLN A 61 13.05 -11.13 5.94
N VAL A 62 12.48 -10.79 7.10
CA VAL A 62 12.83 -9.59 7.83
C VAL A 62 14.14 -9.84 8.56
N HIS A 63 15.21 -9.23 8.08
CA HIS A 63 16.45 -9.14 8.85
C HIS A 63 16.18 -8.29 10.10
N PRO A 64 16.64 -8.72 11.29
CA PRO A 64 16.49 -7.92 12.49
C PRO A 64 17.10 -6.53 12.24
N PRO A 65 16.43 -5.44 12.68
CA PRO A 65 16.94 -4.10 12.47
C PRO A 65 18.35 -4.01 13.06
N ALA A 66 19.30 -3.51 12.27
CA ALA A 66 20.62 -3.18 12.78
C ALA A 66 20.46 -2.06 13.83
N ARG A 67 20.45 -2.45 15.11
CA ARG A 67 20.39 -1.64 16.35
C ARG A 67 19.89 -0.18 16.19
N GLY A 68 18.68 0.07 16.68
CA GLY A 68 18.18 1.40 17.05
C GLY A 68 16.78 1.31 17.65
N PRO A 69 16.43 2.10 18.69
CA PRO A 69 15.13 2.02 19.32
C PRO A 69 14.04 2.46 18.32
N THR A 70 13.07 1.57 18.10
CA THR A 70 11.91 1.85 17.26
C THR A 70 10.95 2.73 18.04
N VAL A 71 10.83 4.01 17.67
CA VAL A 71 9.65 4.80 18.01
C VAL A 71 8.49 4.18 17.22
N PRO A 72 7.39 3.71 17.84
CA PRO A 72 6.20 3.36 17.09
C PRO A 72 5.56 4.68 16.64
N GLN A 73 6.05 5.22 15.52
CA GLN A 73 5.37 6.30 14.81
C GLN A 73 4.04 5.71 14.34
N GLY A 74 2.93 6.21 14.89
CA GLY A 74 1.59 5.84 14.46
C GLY A 74 1.50 5.94 12.94
N ARG A 75 1.51 4.77 12.28
CA ARG A 75 1.28 4.64 10.85
C ARG A 75 -0.18 5.02 10.65
N GLN A 76 -0.41 6.25 10.21
CA GLN A 76 -1.56 6.54 9.37
C GLN A 76 -1.15 6.07 7.98
N PRO A 77 -1.65 4.93 7.47
CA PRO A 77 -1.21 4.40 6.18
C PRO A 77 -1.77 5.19 4.98
N PHE A 78 -2.48 6.30 5.25
CA PHE A 78 -3.19 7.09 4.26
C PHE A 78 -2.76 8.55 4.35
N SER A 79 -1.99 9.01 3.37
CA SER A 79 -1.80 10.44 3.12
C SER A 79 -3.06 10.95 2.40
N ARG A 80 -3.91 11.66 3.14
CA ARG A 80 -5.03 12.44 2.61
C ARG A 80 -4.46 13.76 2.06
N VAL A 81 -4.58 13.99 0.76
CA VAL A 81 -4.39 15.31 0.13
C VAL A 81 -5.72 16.02 -0.04
#